data_AF-A0A3M0JZN6-F1
#
_entry.id   AF-A0A3M0JZN6-F1
#
_cell.length_a   1.000
_cell.length_b   1.000
_cell.length_c   1.000
_cell.angle_alpha   90.00
_cell.angle_beta   90.00
_cell.angle_gamma   90.00
#
_symmetry.space_group_name_H-M   'P 1'
#
loop_
_entity.id
_entity.type
_entity.pdbx_description
1 polymer ?
#
loop_
_entity_poly.entity_id
_entity_poly.type
_entity_poly.pdbx_seq_one_letter_code
_entity_poly.pdbx_strand_id
1 'polypeptide(L)' 'MQYTWNRLPQKWKHSPTICHGLIQAALEKGEAPEHLQYIDDIIVWANMAMEVFEKGEKIIQILLEAGFAIKKISVKGPA' A
#
# COMPACT_ATOMS: atom_id res chain seq x y z
N MET A 1 -34.33 -11.35 -5.80
CA MET A 1 -33.11 -11.92 -5.18
C MET A 1 -32.26 -10.76 -4.67
N GLN A 2 -31.63 -10.91 -3.50
CA GLN A 2 -30.80 -9.88 -2.85
C GLN A 2 -29.34 -10.36 -2.80
N TYR A 3 -28.41 -9.47 -3.14
CA TYR A 3 -26.97 -9.77 -3.15
C TYR A 3 -26.26 -8.99 -2.05
N THR A 4 -25.24 -9.60 -1.45
CA THR A 4 -24.36 -9.01 -0.43
C THR A 4 -22.93 -8.93 -0.96
N TRP A 5 -22.11 -8.05 -0.38
CA TRP A 5 -20.72 -7.87 -0.76
C TRP A 5 -19.80 -8.71 0.15
N ASN A 6 -18.89 -9.50 -0.45
CA ASN A 6 -17.88 -10.29 0.28
C ASN A 6 -16.52 -9.58 0.37
N ARG A 7 -16.40 -8.38 -0.21
CA ARG A 7 -15.21 -7.53 -0.21
C ARG A 7 -15.62 -6.08 -0.04
N LEU A 8 -14.67 -5.24 0.38
CA LEU A 8 -14.91 -3.83 0.59
C LEU A 8 -15.37 -3.16 -0.73
N PRO A 9 -16.58 -2.56 -0.78
CA PRO A 9 -17.10 -1.98 -2.00
C PRO A 9 -16.41 -0.65 -2.31
N GLN A 10 -15.93 -0.48 -3.55
CA GLN A 10 -15.13 0.68 -3.94
C GLN A 10 -15.83 2.04 -3.74
N LYS A 11 -17.16 2.09 -3.90
CA LYS A 11 -17.95 3.33 -3.81
C LYS A 11 -18.51 3.59 -2.41
N TRP A 12 -18.12 2.81 -1.41
CA TRP A 12 -18.57 3.05 -0.06
C TRP A 12 -17.73 4.15 0.59
N LYS A 13 -18.39 5.13 1.20
CA LYS A 13 -17.80 6.38 1.68
C LYS A 13 -16.62 6.15 2.63
N HIS A 14 -16.68 5.08 3.43
CA HIS A 14 -15.67 4.76 4.42
C HIS A 14 -14.60 3.78 3.91
N SER A 15 -14.74 3.26 2.69
CA SER A 15 -13.76 2.33 2.13
C SER A 15 -12.35 2.90 2.10
N PRO A 16 -12.12 4.16 1.65
CA PRO A 16 -10.77 4.71 1.62
C PRO A 16 -10.13 4.79 3.01
N THR A 17 -10.90 5.23 4.02
CA THR A 17 -10.41 5.32 5.40
C THR A 17 -10.09 3.95 6.00
N ILE A 18 -10.89 2.93 5.68
CA ILE A 18 -10.66 1.56 6.16
C ILE A 18 -9.44 0.94 5.46
N CYS A 19 -9.31 1.08 4.14
CA CYS A 19 -8.12 0.64 3.41
C CYS A 19 -6.86 1.30 3.98
N HIS A 20 -6.90 2.61 4.20
CA HIS A 20 -5.78 3.36 4.76
C HIS A 20 -5.32 2.80 6.11
N GLY A 21 -6.25 2.57 7.04
CA GLY A 21 -5.91 1.98 8.34
C GLY A 21 -5.39 0.54 8.27
N LEU A 22 -5.91 -0.28 7.35
CA LEU A 22 -5.43 -1.65 7.16
C LEU A 22 -4.02 -1.70 6.57
N ILE A 23 -3.73 -0.82 5.61
CA ILE A 23 -2.39 -0.68 5.03
C ILE A 23 -1.41 -0.18 6.09
N GLN A 24 -1.78 0.82 6.89
CA GLN A 24 -0.94 1.34 7.97
C GLN A 24 -0.56 0.23 8.96
N ALA A 25 -1.54 -0.55 9.43
CA ALA A 25 -1.30 -1.65 10.35
C ALA A 25 -0.39 -2.74 9.75
N ALA A 26 -0.51 -3.03 8.45
CA ALA A 26 0.37 -3.97 7.77
C ALA A 26 1.81 -3.44 7.69
N LEU A 27 1.99 -2.15 7.39
CA LEU A 27 3.30 -1.52 7.31
C LEU A 27 3.98 -1.43 8.68
N GLU A 28 3.23 -1.09 9.74
CA GLU A 28 3.74 -1.08 11.13
C GLU A 28 4.17 -2.48 11.57
N LYS A 29 3.36 -3.51 11.29
CA LYS A 29 3.69 -4.90 11.64
C LYS A 29 4.87 -5.45 10.84
N GLY A 30 5.02 -5.03 9.59
CA GLY A 30 6.10 -5.46 8.70
C GLY A 30 7.41 -4.68 8.87
N GLU A 31 7.50 -3.77 9.85
CA GLU A 31 8.64 -2.88 10.07
C GLU A 31 9.05 -2.17 8.77
N ALA A 32 8.05 -1.57 8.12
CA ALA A 32 8.24 -0.85 6.87
C ALA A 32 9.28 0.28 7.04
N PRO A 33 10.13 0.50 6.03
CA PRO A 33 11.06 1.63 6.03
C PRO A 33 10.29 2.96 5.98
N GLU A 34 11.00 4.07 6.22
CA GLU A 34 10.40 5.41 6.18
C GLU A 34 9.64 5.65 4.86
N HIS A 35 8.36 6.00 5.01
CA HIS A 35 7.42 6.18 3.91
C HIS A 35 6.34 7.20 4.30
N LEU A 36 5.63 7.69 3.29
CA LEU A 36 4.46 8.56 3.45
C LEU A 36 3.28 7.84 2.83
N GLN A 37 2.24 7.61 3.63
CA GLN A 37 1.00 6.99 3.17
C GLN A 37 -0.05 8.08 2.93
N TYR A 38 -0.66 8.09 1.75
CA TYR A 38 -1.77 8.96 1.40
C TYR A 38 -2.93 8.14 0.83
N ILE A 39 -3.97 7.93 1.65
CA ILE A 39 -5.14 7.09 1.32
C ILE A 39 -4.69 5.68 0.89
N ASP A 40 -4.55 5.42 -0.42
CA ASP A 40 -4.15 4.15 -1.02
C ASP A 40 -2.75 4.21 -1.67
N ASP A 41 -2.12 5.38 -1.74
CA ASP A 41 -0.79 5.60 -2.31
C ASP A 41 0.29 5.58 -1.22
N ILE A 42 1.45 5.01 -1.54
CA ILE A 42 2.62 4.98 -0.66
C ILE A 42 3.81 5.58 -1.40
N ILE A 43 4.44 6.57 -0.78
CA ILE A 43 5.61 7.27 -1.32
C ILE A 43 6.82 6.89 -0.48
N VAL A 44 7.90 6.50 -1.16
CA VAL A 44 9.18 6.15 -0.56
C VAL A 44 10.25 7.11 -1.09
N TRP A 45 11.17 7.53 -0.22
CA TRP A 45 12.29 8.38 -0.58
C TRP A 45 13.59 7.93 0.06
N ALA A 46 14.68 8.27 -0.60
CA ALA A 46 16.06 8.10 -0.15
C ALA A 46 16.99 8.98 -1.01
N ASN A 47 18.24 9.15 -0.59
CA ASN A 47 19.19 9.98 -1.32
C ASN A 47 19.77 9.27 -2.56
N MET A 48 19.79 7.95 -2.54
CA MET A 48 20.28 7.11 -3.63
C MET A 48 19.15 6.30 -4.24
N ALA A 49 19.15 6.16 -5.57
CA ALA A 49 18.15 5.37 -6.28
C ALA A 49 18.12 3.89 -5.82
N MET A 50 19.29 3.34 -5.46
CA MET A 50 19.42 1.99 -4.90
C MET A 50 18.63 1.84 -3.59
N GLU A 51 18.78 2.81 -2.66
CA GLU A 51 18.05 2.80 -1.40
C GLU A 51 16.53 2.96 -1.60
N VAL A 52 16.10 3.80 -2.56
CA VAL A 52 14.66 3.92 -2.92
C VAL A 52 14.12 2.58 -3.40
N PHE A 53 14.90 1.86 -4.21
CA PHE A 53 14.50 0.57 -4.75
C PHE A 53 14.40 -0.50 -3.66
N GLU A 54 15.42 -0.63 -2.81
CA GLU A 54 15.43 -1.58 -1.69
C GLU A 54 14.27 -1.32 -0.71
N LYS A 55 14.03 -0.05 -0.35
CA LYS A 55 12.89 0.34 0.49
C LYS A 55 11.56 0.02 -0.20
N GLY A 56 11.46 0.30 -1.49
CA GLY A 56 10.27 0.01 -2.31
C GLY A 56 9.96 -1.49 -2.38
N GLU A 57 10.97 -2.32 -2.62
CA GLU A 57 10.82 -3.78 -2.62
C GLU A 57 10.36 -4.32 -1.27
N LYS A 58 10.94 -3.81 -0.16
CA LYS A 58 10.51 -4.20 1.19
C LYS A 58 9.04 -3.87 1.45
N ILE A 59 8.57 -2.69 1.04
CA ILE A 59 7.14 -2.32 1.17
C ILE A 59 6.25 -3.22 0.31
N ILE A 60 6.65 -3.48 -0.94
CA ILE A 60 5.93 -4.39 -1.84
C ILE A 60 5.79 -5.77 -1.19
N GLN A 61 6.87 -6.30 -0.63
CA GLN A 61 6.87 -7.60 0.04
C GLN A 61 5.90 -7.63 1.23
N ILE A 62 5.94 -6.63 2.12
CA ILE A 62 5.05 -6.53 3.29
C ILE A 62 3.58 -6.53 2.85
N LEU A 63 3.24 -5.73 1.83
CA LEU A 63 1.86 -5.63 1.34
C LEU A 63 1.38 -6.91 0.68
N LEU A 64 2.25 -7.61 -0.07
CA LEU A 64 1.93 -8.90 -0.67
C LEU A 64 1.70 -9.98 0.40
N GLU A 65 2.54 -10.02 1.43
CA GLU A 65 2.40 -10.94 2.58
C GLU A 65 1.12 -10.65 3.38
N ALA A 66 0.72 -9.39 3.47
CA ALA A 66 -0.55 -8.96 4.06
C ALA A 66 -1.78 -9.20 3.16
N GLY A 67 -1.59 -9.71 1.94
CA GLY A 67 -2.66 -10.08 1.00
C GLY A 67 -3.21 -8.93 0.15
N PHE A 68 -2.52 -7.80 0.08
CA PHE A 68 -2.88 -6.70 -0.80
C PHE A 68 -2.42 -6.95 -2.24
N ALA A 69 -3.22 -6.48 -3.20
CA ALA A 69 -2.86 -6.48 -4.61
C ALA A 69 -2.27 -5.11 -5.00
N ILE A 70 -1.10 -5.13 -5.65
CA ILE A 70 -0.39 -3.91 -6.06
C ILE A 70 -0.58 -3.71 -7.57
N LYS A 71 -0.98 -2.50 -7.97
CA LYS A 71 -1.10 -2.16 -9.39
C LYS A 71 0.28 -1.83 -9.96
N LYS A 72 0.74 -2.60 -10.95
CA LYS A 72 2.05 -2.39 -11.61
C LYS A 72 2.20 -1.00 -12.25
N ILE A 73 1.10 -0.39 -12.70
CA ILE A 73 1.10 0.92 -13.37
C ILE A 73 1.28 2.11 -12.42
N SER A 74 1.09 1.92 -11.11
CA SER A 74 1.22 2.98 -10.10
C SER A 74 2.61 3.03 -9.48
N VAL A 75 3.49 2.06 -9.79
CA VAL A 75 4.90 2.09 -9.38
C VAL A 75 5.65 3.04 -10.31
N LYS A 76 6.04 4.21 -9.78
CA LYS A 76 6.87 5.19 -10.48
C LYS A 76 8.26 5.19 -9.82
N GLY A 77 9.31 4.99 -10.61
CA GLY A 77 10.70 5.04 -10.14
C GLY A 77 11.37 6.38 -10.42
N PRO A 78 12.50 6.71 -9.76
CA PRO A 78 13.39 7.77 -10.21
C PRO A 78 13.87 7.43 -11.63
N ALA A 79 13.77 8.41 -12.53
CA ALA A 79 14.19 8.29 -13.93
C ALA A 79 15.70 8.14 -14.06
#